data_AF-A0A2E8D0M1-F1
#
_entry.id   AF-A0A2E8D0M1-F1
#
_cell.length_a   1.000
_cell.length_b   1.000
_cell.length_c   1.000
_cell.angle_alpha   90.00
_cell.angle_beta   90.00
_cell.angle_gamma   90.00
#
_symmetry.space_group_name_H-M   'P 1'
#
loop_
_entity.id
_entity.type
_entity.pdbx_description
1 polymer ?
#
loop_
_entity_poly.entity_id
_entity_poly.type
_entity_poly.pdbx_seq_one_letter_code
_entity_poly.pdbx_strand_id
1 'polypeptide(L)'
;MYEATLTPSLWEPGVSEELKPNHWYWIRREDGSLAPYRFHRQSDDRRQAIGEFFVGSFVRRFPLSAVAGEAHMPEMGSDDD
;
A
#
# COMPACT_ATOMS: atom_id res chain seq x y z
N MET A 1 11.48 25.51 36.76
CA MET A 1 11.75 25.64 35.32
C MET A 1 11.01 24.52 34.63
N TYR A 2 9.99 24.85 33.85
CA TYR A 2 9.22 23.86 33.09
C TYR A 2 9.90 23.69 31.74
N GLU A 3 10.53 22.54 31.53
CA GLU A 3 10.98 22.13 30.21
C GLU A 3 9.73 21.69 29.44
N ALA A 4 9.33 22.50 28.47
CA ALA A 4 8.34 22.11 27.49
C ALA A 4 8.96 20.99 26.65
N THR A 5 8.64 19.74 26.99
CA THR A 5 8.84 18.61 26.08
C THR A 5 7.96 18.85 24.86
N LEU A 6 8.59 19.36 23.81
CA LEU A 6 8.06 19.39 22.45
C LEU A 6 7.58 17.98 22.12
N THR A 7 6.28 17.75 22.20
CA THR A 7 5.64 16.59 21.60
C THR A 7 5.77 16.78 20.09
N PRO A 8 6.49 15.92 19.35
CA PRO A 8 6.44 15.99 17.91
C PRO A 8 4.99 15.78 17.50
N SER A 9 4.45 16.82 16.87
CA SER A 9 3.07 16.93 16.47
C SER A 9 2.74 15.90 15.40
N LEU A 10 1.76 15.05 15.70
CA LEU A 10 0.62 14.51 14.92
C LEU A 10 0.46 14.83 13.41
N TRP A 11 1.52 14.97 12.61
CA TRP A 11 1.42 15.13 11.15
C TRP A 11 2.66 14.66 10.39
N GLU A 12 3.45 13.73 10.92
CA GLU A 12 4.32 12.99 10.00
C GLU A 12 3.42 12.38 8.92
N PRO A 13 3.73 12.53 7.62
CA PRO A 13 3.06 11.76 6.58
C PRO A 13 3.41 10.29 6.85
N GLY A 14 2.65 9.71 7.78
CA GLY A 14 2.73 8.34 8.19
C GLY A 14 2.56 7.49 6.96
N VAL A 15 3.33 6.41 6.92
CA VAL A 15 3.36 5.42 5.86
C VAL A 15 4.29 5.81 4.70
N SER A 16 5.58 5.97 5.00
CA SER A 16 6.58 5.23 4.20
C SER A 16 6.61 3.77 4.70
N GLU A 17 5.45 3.10 4.81
CA GLU A 17 5.48 1.66 4.95
C GLU A 17 5.93 1.14 3.60
N GLU A 18 7.19 0.72 3.57
CA GLU A 18 7.75 -0.02 2.46
C GLU A 18 6.79 -1.17 2.14
N LEU A 19 6.16 -1.11 0.97
CA LEU A 19 5.21 -2.14 0.56
C LEU A 19 5.95 -3.48 0.50
N LYS A 20 5.36 -4.50 1.10
CA LYS A 20 5.96 -5.82 1.19
C LYS A 20 5.74 -6.57 -0.12
N PRO A 21 6.78 -7.08 -0.79
CA PRO A 21 6.61 -7.88 -1.99
C PRO A 21 5.70 -9.07 -1.67
N ASN A 22 4.87 -9.45 -2.63
CA ASN A 22 3.89 -10.53 -2.53
C ASN A 22 2.72 -10.33 -1.55
N HIS A 23 2.60 -9.18 -0.89
CA HIS A 23 1.41 -8.80 -0.11
C HIS A 23 0.30 -8.20 -0.99
N TRP A 24 -0.93 -8.28 -0.51
CA TRP A 24 -2.10 -7.73 -1.19
C TRP A 24 -2.42 -6.32 -0.66
N TYR A 25 -2.76 -5.42 -1.57
CA TYR A 25 -3.10 -4.04 -1.26
C TYR A 25 -4.35 -3.60 -1.99
N TRP A 26 -5.16 -2.76 -1.35
CA TRP A 26 -6.28 -2.09 -2.00
C TRP A 26 -5.76 -0.93 -2.85
N ILE A 27 -5.95 -1.01 -4.16
CA ILE A 27 -5.53 0.02 -5.11
C ILE A 27 -6.74 0.78 -5.62
N ARG A 28 -6.69 2.11 -5.48
CA ARG A 28 -7.70 3.02 -6.05
C ARG A 28 -7.45 3.21 -7.54
N ARG A 29 -8.42 2.80 -8.34
CA ARG A 29 -8.41 2.93 -9.80
C ARG A 29 -8.89 4.31 -10.24
N GLU A 30 -8.67 4.64 -11.51
CA GLU A 30 -9.07 5.92 -12.12
C GLU A 30 -10.59 6.17 -12.07
N ASP A 31 -11.38 5.11 -12.11
CA ASP A 31 -12.84 5.10 -11.94
C ASP A 31 -13.28 5.37 -10.47
N GLY A 32 -12.34 5.38 -9.53
CA GLY A 32 -12.61 5.59 -8.10
C GLY A 32 -12.90 4.31 -7.33
N SER A 33 -13.14 3.19 -8.03
CA SER A 33 -13.26 1.85 -7.43
C SER A 33 -11.95 1.36 -6.80
N LEU A 34 -12.08 0.56 -5.74
CA LEU A 34 -10.97 -0.13 -5.08
C LEU A 34 -10.87 -1.56 -5.61
N ALA A 35 -9.66 -1.99 -5.95
CA ALA A 35 -9.39 -3.36 -6.37
C ALA A 35 -8.18 -3.93 -5.61
N PRO A 36 -8.23 -5.20 -5.17
CA PRO A 36 -7.11 -5.80 -4.47
C PRO A 36 -6.08 -6.26 -5.50
N TYR A 37 -4.84 -5.78 -5.38
CA TYR A 37 -3.73 -6.24 -6.23
C TYR A 37 -2.54 -6.65 -5.39
N ARG A 38 -1.83 -7.68 -5.86
CA ARG A 38 -0.63 -8.17 -5.19
C ARG A 38 0.57 -7.31 -5.58
N PHE A 39 1.28 -6.77 -4.61
CA PHE A 39 2.48 -5.99 -4.85
C PHE A 39 3.61 -6.87 -5.37
N HIS A 40 4.27 -6.42 -6.44
CA HIS A 40 5.42 -7.08 -7.03
C HIS A 40 6.71 -6.45 -6.51
N ARG A 41 6.94 -5.17 -6.81
CA ARG A 41 8.12 -4.42 -6.38
C ARG A 41 7.90 -2.91 -6.55
N GLN A 42 8.72 -2.13 -5.87
CA GLN A 42 8.79 -0.69 -6.12
C GLN A 42 9.68 -0.43 -7.35
N SER A 43 9.23 0.45 -8.22
CA SER A 43 10.01 1.01 -9.31
C SER A 43 10.40 2.43 -8.95
N ASP A 44 11.71 2.68 -8.85
CA ASP A 44 12.23 4.03 -8.65
C ASP A 44 12.23 4.75 -10.01
N ASP A 45 11.13 5.45 -10.29
CA ASP A 45 11.14 6.48 -11.31
C ASP A 45 11.55 7.79 -10.64
N ARG A 46 12.61 8.43 -11.15
CA ARG A 46 13.24 9.63 -10.56
C ARG A 46 12.28 10.80 -10.28
N ARG A 47 11.03 10.72 -10.78
CA ARG A 47 9.98 11.73 -10.60
C ARG A 47 8.88 11.33 -9.63
N GLN A 48 8.68 10.05 -9.36
CA GLN A 48 7.58 9.57 -8.52
C GLN A 48 7.80 8.12 -8.06
N ALA A 49 7.47 7.85 -6.80
CA ALA A 49 7.44 6.48 -6.30
C ALA A 49 6.28 5.71 -6.96
N ILE A 50 6.64 4.69 -7.76
CA ILE A 50 5.70 3.81 -8.45
C ILE A 50 5.79 2.41 -7.86
N GLY A 51 4.64 1.80 -7.59
CA GLY A 51 4.53 0.39 -7.30
C GLY A 51 4.15 -0.41 -8.55
N GLU A 52 4.81 -1.54 -8.75
CA GLU A 52 4.40 -2.55 -9.71
C GLU A 52 3.52 -3.58 -9.00
N PHE A 53 2.35 -3.87 -9.55
CA PHE A 53 1.35 -4.78 -8.98
C PHE A 53 0.88 -5.81 -9.99
N PHE A 54 0.63 -7.04 -9.55
CA PHE A 54 0.03 -8.08 -10.36
C PHE A 54 -1.47 -7.86 -10.49
N VAL A 55 -1.92 -7.74 -11.75
CA VAL A 55 -3.33 -7.63 -12.16
C VAL A 55 -3.63 -8.81 -13.08
N GLY A 56 -4.14 -9.90 -12.50
CA GLY A 56 -4.24 -11.17 -13.21
C GLY A 56 -2.86 -11.69 -13.62
N SER A 57 -2.64 -11.91 -14.92
CA SER A 57 -1.37 -12.41 -15.47
C SER A 57 -0.36 -11.31 -15.86
N PHE A 58 -0.68 -10.04 -15.62
CA PHE A 58 0.16 -8.91 -16.05
C PHE A 58 0.61 -8.05 -14.87
N VAL A 59 1.72 -7.34 -15.04
CA VAL A 59 2.18 -6.32 -14.08
C VAL A 59 1.68 -4.96 -14.55
N ARG A 60 1.05 -4.20 -13.64
CA ARG A 60 0.60 -2.84 -13.88
C ARG A 60 1.22 -1.88 -12.86
N ARG A 61 1.52 -0.67 -13.31
CA ARG A 61 2.14 0.39 -12.51
C ARG A 61 1.06 1.27 -11.91
N PHE A 62 1.15 1.52 -10.62
CA PHE A 62 0.30 2.46 -9.90
C PHE A 62 1.19 3.38 -9.06
N PRO A 63 0.83 4.68 -8.92
CA PRO A 63 1.54 5.54 -7.99
C PRO A 63 1.32 5.01 -6.57
N LEU A 64 2.31 5.13 -5.69
CA LEU A 64 2.14 4.68 -4.29
C LEU A 64 1.00 5.41 -3.58
N SER A 65 0.66 6.62 -4.01
CA SER A 65 -0.53 7.37 -3.52
C SER A 65 -1.88 6.73 -3.87
N ALA A 66 -1.92 5.77 -4.81
CA ALA A 66 -3.13 5.01 -5.11
C ALA A 66 -3.36 3.83 -4.14
N VAL A 67 -2.40 3.52 -3.27
CA VAL A 67 -2.54 2.49 -2.24
C VAL A 67 -3.43 3.04 -1.14
N ALA A 68 -4.60 2.42 -0.96
CA ALA A 68 -5.55 2.77 0.09
C ALA A 68 -5.26 2.03 1.41
N GLY A 69 -4.50 0.92 1.37
CA GLY A 69 -4.11 0.14 2.55
C GLY A 69 -3.81 -1.33 2.21
N GLU A 70 -3.37 -2.10 3.19
CA GLU A 70 -3.23 -3.56 3.05
C GLU A 70 -4.60 -4.22 2.87
N ALA A 71 -4.68 -5.16 1.93
CA ALA A 71 -5.84 -5.99 1.72
C ALA A 71 -5.60 -7.36 2.35
N HIS A 72 -6.35 -7.67 3.42
CA HIS A 72 -6.45 -9.05 3.89
C HIS A 72 -7.43 -9.78 2.98
N MET A 73 -6.92 -10.62 2.10
CA MET A 73 -7.76 -11.67 1.53
C MET A 73 -8.13 -12.64 2.64
N PRO A 74 -9.40 -13.09 2.72
CA PRO A 74 -9.70 -14.24 3.55
C PRO A 74 -8.81 -15.37 3.05
N GLU A 75 -7.94 -15.86 3.93
CA GLU A 75 -7.38 -17.20 3.76
C GLU A 75 -8.62 -18.06 3.58
N MET A 76 -8.72 -18.79 2.45
CA MET A 76 -9.80 -19.74 2.29
C MET A 76 -9.75 -20.62 3.52
N GLY A 77 -10.69 -20.40 4.44
CA GLY A 77 -10.78 -21.17 5.64
C GLY A 77 -10.79 -22.62 5.21
N SER A 78 -9.90 -23.41 5.76
CA SER A 78 -10.30 -24.77 6.10
C SER A 78 -11.61 -24.61 6.86
N ASP A 79 -12.71 -24.89 6.16
CA ASP A 79 -14.01 -25.19 6.76
C ASP A 79 -13.75 -26.49 7.55
N ASP A 80 -13.23 -26.35 8.77
CA ASP A 80 -13.05 -27.45 9.71
C ASP A 80 -14.38 -27.58 10.45
N ASP A 81 -15.23 -28.45 9.89
CA ASP A 81 -16.43 -29.03 10.51
C ASP A 81 -16.04 -30.11 11.54
#